data_AF-A0A4Y4KHA4-F1
#
_entry.id   AF-A0A4Y4KHA4-F1
#
_cell.length_a   1.000
_cell.length_b   1.000
_cell.length_c   1.000
_cell.angle_alpha   90.00
_cell.angle_beta   90.00
_cell.angle_gamma   90.00
#
_symmetry.space_group_name_H-M   'P 1'
#
loop_
_entity.id
_entity.type
_entity.pdbx_description
1 polymer ?
#
loop_
_entity_poly.entity_id
_entity_poly.type
_entity_poly.pdbx_seq_one_letter_code
_entity_poly.pdbx_strand_id
1 'polypeptide(L)'
;MQTAFAGSFGKRAKYPRFKSRKKSRRSAAYTTSGFRFRDGQLTLAKMDRPLDIVWSRPLPEGAFPSTVTVSRDSAGRWFVSILCEDPGVRPLPAADAAVGIDVGLDHLLTVSTGEKIANPRHAVDRFFPSSRLCSACGVLAESMPLSVRTWTCACGTTHDRDVNAAKNLLAAGLVASVCGAGVRPQRRSPDGQSATKQKTSQRER
;
A
#
# COMPACT_ATOMS: atom_id res chain seq x y z
N MET A 1 19.89 8.01 -2.89
CA MET A 1 21.08 8.61 -3.52
C MET A 1 22.19 8.86 -2.51
N GLN A 2 21.85 9.27 -1.28
CA GLN A 2 22.80 9.52 -0.18
C GLN A 2 23.63 8.29 0.23
N THR A 3 23.01 7.11 0.44
CA THR A 3 23.74 5.89 0.87
C THR A 3 24.73 5.35 -0.18
N ALA A 4 24.34 5.40 -1.46
CA ALA A 4 25.21 4.94 -2.55
C ALA A 4 26.42 5.86 -2.79
N PHE A 5 26.24 7.17 -2.57
CA PHE A 5 27.34 8.15 -2.65
C PHE A 5 28.29 8.00 -1.47
N ALA A 6 27.77 7.89 -0.24
CA ALA A 6 28.60 7.61 0.94
C ALA A 6 29.38 6.29 0.83
N GLY A 7 28.75 5.22 0.31
CA GLY A 7 29.41 3.94 0.06
C GLY A 7 30.51 3.99 -1.00
N SER A 8 30.48 4.96 -1.92
CA SER A 8 31.54 5.14 -2.92
C SER A 8 32.83 5.68 -2.32
N PHE A 9 32.75 6.58 -1.32
CA PHE A 9 33.92 7.03 -0.56
C PHE A 9 34.53 5.92 0.30
N GLY A 10 33.69 5.01 0.80
CA GLY A 10 34.15 3.80 1.50
C GLY A 10 34.65 2.68 0.58
N LYS A 11 34.73 2.88 -0.75
CA LYS A 11 35.03 1.85 -1.77
C LYS A 11 34.12 0.61 -1.74
N ARG A 12 32.96 0.69 -1.08
CA ARG A 12 31.98 -0.40 -0.97
C ARG A 12 30.98 -0.42 -2.12
N ALA A 13 30.97 0.63 -2.95
CA ALA A 13 30.15 0.74 -4.15
C ALA A 13 30.90 1.46 -5.27
N LYS A 14 30.56 1.14 -6.53
CA LYS A 14 31.03 1.90 -7.69
C LYS A 14 30.44 3.32 -7.67
N TYR A 15 31.13 4.26 -8.33
CA TYR A 15 30.66 5.64 -8.45
C TYR A 15 29.23 5.68 -9.03
N PRO A 16 28.31 6.47 -8.43
CA PRO A 16 26.94 6.54 -8.91
C PRO A 16 26.88 7.03 -10.36
N ARG A 17 26.19 6.27 -11.23
CA ARG A 17 25.88 6.72 -12.60
C ARG A 17 24.49 7.33 -12.64
N PHE A 18 24.34 8.45 -13.35
CA PHE A 18 23.04 9.02 -13.62
C PHE A 18 22.14 8.02 -14.35
N LYS A 19 20.88 7.90 -13.91
CA LYS A 19 19.88 7.07 -14.60
C LYS A 19 19.48 7.77 -15.91
N SER A 20 19.26 6.97 -16.96
CA SER A 20 18.73 7.51 -18.22
C SER A 20 17.39 8.20 -18.00
N ARG A 21 17.28 9.45 -18.45
CA ARG A 21 16.07 10.28 -18.33
C ARG A 21 14.81 9.61 -18.89
N LYS A 22 14.96 8.80 -19.95
CA LYS A 22 13.84 8.08 -20.58
C LYS A 22 13.33 6.89 -19.74
N LYS A 23 14.18 6.34 -18.86
CA LYS A 23 13.87 5.14 -18.07
C LYS A 23 13.64 5.45 -16.58
N SER A 24 14.03 6.62 -16.11
CA SER A 24 13.84 7.03 -14.71
C SER A 24 12.39 7.45 -14.45
N ARG A 25 11.82 6.98 -13.34
CA ARG A 25 10.59 7.54 -12.78
C ARG A 25 10.74 9.05 -12.65
N ARG A 26 9.74 9.81 -13.10
CA ARG A 26 9.68 11.26 -12.90
C ARG A 26 9.45 11.51 -11.42
N SER A 27 10.52 11.78 -10.69
CA SER A 27 10.51 11.95 -9.23
C SER A 27 11.62 12.89 -8.81
N ALA A 28 11.36 13.73 -7.82
CA ALA A 28 12.34 14.60 -7.19
C ALA A 28 12.11 14.62 -5.68
N ALA A 29 13.19 14.48 -4.90
CA ALA A 29 13.18 14.58 -3.45
C ALA A 29 13.84 15.90 -3.04
N TYR A 30 13.19 16.63 -2.14
CA TYR A 30 13.60 17.92 -1.62
C TYR A 30 13.80 17.77 -0.11
N THR A 31 15.01 18.06 0.36
CA THR A 31 15.30 18.19 1.79
C THR A 31 14.80 19.55 2.29
N THR A 32 14.93 19.84 3.58
CA THR A 32 14.44 21.05 4.25
C THR A 32 14.80 22.38 3.56
N SER A 33 15.93 22.47 2.86
CA SER A 33 16.33 23.65 2.08
C SER A 33 15.62 23.80 0.72
N GLY A 34 14.98 22.74 0.24
CA GLY A 34 14.36 22.63 -1.07
C GLY A 34 12.85 22.86 -1.11
N PHE A 35 12.22 23.18 0.03
CA PHE A 35 10.80 23.49 0.13
C PHE A 35 10.50 24.39 1.34
N ARG A 36 9.31 24.99 1.35
CA ARG A 36 8.73 25.71 2.47
C ARG A 36 7.39 25.06 2.80
N PHE A 37 7.17 24.75 4.08
CA PHE A 37 5.89 24.27 4.58
C PHE A 37 5.40 25.22 5.66
N ARG A 38 4.27 25.90 5.44
CA ARG A 38 3.65 26.87 6.38
C ARG A 38 2.14 26.83 6.22
N ASP A 39 1.41 26.88 7.32
CA ASP A 39 -0.06 26.96 7.33
C ASP A 39 -0.74 25.87 6.47
N GLY A 40 -0.18 24.65 6.49
CA GLY A 40 -0.66 23.52 5.69
C GLY A 40 -0.33 23.60 4.18
N GLN A 41 0.38 24.64 3.75
CA GLN A 41 0.75 24.87 2.35
C GLN A 41 2.20 24.46 2.10
N LEU A 42 2.42 23.75 0.99
CA LEU A 42 3.73 23.30 0.56
C LEU A 42 4.17 24.05 -0.70
N THR A 43 5.27 24.80 -0.63
CA THR A 43 5.89 25.47 -1.77
C THR A 43 7.26 24.85 -2.03
N LEU A 44 7.55 24.41 -3.25
CA LEU A 44 8.88 23.90 -3.59
C LEU A 44 9.83 25.04 -3.95
N ALA A 45 11.13 24.82 -3.82
CA ALA A 45 12.13 25.78 -4.27
C ALA A 45 11.90 26.17 -5.73
N LYS A 46 12.03 27.47 -6.03
CA LYS A 46 11.79 28.09 -7.35
C LYS A 46 10.33 28.15 -7.79
N MET A 47 9.37 27.85 -6.91
CA MET A 47 7.96 28.17 -7.13
C MET A 47 7.60 29.50 -6.46
N ASP A 48 6.75 30.28 -7.10
CA ASP A 48 6.18 31.54 -6.60
C ASP A 48 4.94 31.29 -5.73
N ARG A 49 4.22 30.20 -5.98
CA ARG A 49 2.98 29.81 -5.28
C ARG A 49 3.07 28.41 -4.68
N PRO A 50 2.31 28.13 -3.60
CA PRO A 50 2.17 26.78 -3.08
C PRO A 50 1.59 25.79 -4.10
N LEU A 51 1.88 24.52 -3.90
CA LEU A 51 1.21 23.43 -4.60
C LEU A 51 -0.24 23.34 -4.15
N ASP A 52 -1.13 23.17 -5.12
CA ASP A 52 -2.52 22.77 -4.88
C ASP A 52 -2.57 21.27 -4.61
N ILE A 53 -2.67 20.89 -3.33
CA ILE A 53 -2.57 19.50 -2.86
C ILE A 53 -3.92 19.07 -2.28
N VAL A 54 -4.45 17.97 -2.82
CA VAL A 54 -5.53 17.23 -2.17
C VAL A 54 -4.90 16.33 -1.09
N TRP A 55 -5.12 16.68 0.18
CA TRP A 55 -4.56 15.97 1.32
C TRP A 55 -5.32 14.68 1.61
N SER A 56 -4.59 13.57 1.74
CA SER A 56 -5.17 12.30 2.20
C SER A 56 -5.39 12.27 3.71
N ARG A 57 -4.59 13.03 4.47
CA ARG A 57 -4.68 13.23 5.92
C ARG A 57 -3.87 14.46 6.34
N PRO A 58 -4.21 15.11 7.46
CA PRO A 58 -3.36 16.15 8.04
C PRO A 58 -2.02 15.56 8.52
N LEU A 59 -0.99 16.40 8.62
CA LEU A 59 0.23 16.03 9.33
C LEU A 59 -0.03 15.99 10.85
N PRO A 60 0.72 15.19 11.62
CA PRO A 60 0.61 15.21 13.07
C PRO A 60 0.84 16.63 13.62
N GLU A 61 0.16 16.95 14.72
CA GLU A 61 0.31 18.25 15.36
C GLU A 61 1.76 18.46 15.81
N GLY A 62 2.34 19.63 15.49
CA GLY A 62 3.73 19.95 15.78
C GLY A 62 4.77 19.21 14.92
N ALA A 63 4.36 18.38 13.97
CA ALA A 63 5.30 17.71 13.06
C ALA A 63 5.83 18.67 11.99
N PHE A 64 7.15 18.62 11.77
CA PHE A 64 7.81 19.36 10.69
C PHE A 64 8.30 18.39 9.60
N PRO A 65 7.96 18.63 8.33
CA PRO A 65 8.51 17.88 7.22
C PRO A 65 10.04 17.99 7.15
N SER A 66 10.73 16.85 7.07
CA SER A 66 12.17 16.78 6.83
C SER A 66 12.52 16.51 5.37
N THR A 67 11.62 15.84 4.63
CA THR A 67 11.78 15.55 3.20
C THR A 67 10.43 15.52 2.50
N VAL A 68 10.36 16.15 1.33
CA VAL A 68 9.22 16.12 0.42
C VAL A 68 9.64 15.44 -0.87
N THR A 69 8.91 14.42 -1.30
CA THR A 69 9.14 13.77 -2.60
C THR A 69 7.94 13.96 -3.50
N VAL A 70 8.15 14.60 -4.64
CA VAL A 70 7.16 14.72 -5.70
C VAL A 70 7.44 13.66 -6.74
N SER A 71 6.41 12.91 -7.13
CA SER A 71 6.57 11.83 -8.08
C SER A 71 5.34 11.61 -8.95
N ARG A 72 5.58 11.17 -10.19
CA ARG A 72 4.52 10.82 -11.15
C ARG A 72 4.40 9.31 -11.26
N ASP A 73 3.17 8.79 -11.17
CA ASP A 73 2.90 7.38 -11.44
C ASP A 73 2.84 7.08 -12.95
N SER A 74 2.61 5.81 -13.31
CA SER A 74 2.43 5.38 -14.70
C SER A 74 1.11 5.87 -15.32
N ALA A 75 0.12 6.19 -14.49
CA ALA A 75 -1.13 6.80 -14.92
C ALA A 75 -0.99 8.30 -15.26
N GLY A 76 0.16 8.90 -14.94
CA GLY A 76 0.45 10.29 -15.19
C GLY A 76 0.00 11.24 -14.09
N ARG A 77 -0.47 10.72 -12.95
CA ARG A 77 -0.86 11.50 -11.77
C ARG A 77 0.35 11.85 -10.93
N TRP A 78 0.30 13.03 -10.31
CA TRP A 78 1.33 13.51 -9.42
C TRP A 78 0.96 13.26 -7.96
N PHE A 79 1.95 12.83 -7.18
CA PHE A 79 1.84 12.57 -5.76
C PHE A 79 2.94 13.29 -5.01
N VAL A 80 2.61 13.77 -3.82
CA VAL A 80 3.55 14.30 -2.84
C VAL A 80 3.58 13.33 -1.66
N SER A 81 4.76 12.82 -1.32
CA SER A 81 4.98 12.09 -0.07
C SER A 81 5.86 12.91 0.86
N ILE A 82 5.44 13.05 2.11
CA ILE A 82 6.10 13.87 3.11
C ILE A 82 6.62 12.96 4.22
N LEU A 83 7.91 13.08 4.49
CA LEU A 83 8.56 12.51 5.67
C LEU A 83 8.61 13.57 6.76
N CYS A 84 8.13 13.24 7.95
CA CYS A 84 8.17 14.10 9.13
C CYS A 84 8.43 13.23 10.37
N GLU A 85 8.98 13.85 11.40
CA GLU A 85 9.01 13.27 12.75
C GLU A 85 7.69 13.62 13.44
N ASP A 86 7.09 12.63 14.10
CA ASP A 86 5.84 12.78 14.85
C ASP A 86 6.18 12.98 16.33
N PRO A 87 6.00 14.20 16.89
CA PRO A 87 6.31 14.48 18.29
C PRO A 87 5.35 13.80 19.27
N GLY A 88 4.20 13.31 18.80
CA GLY A 88 3.25 12.55 19.62
C GLY A 88 3.72 11.12 19.93
N VAL A 89 4.68 10.59 19.17
CA VAL A 89 5.22 9.25 19.38
C VAL A 89 6.22 9.27 20.53
N ARG A 90 5.78 8.80 21.70
CA ARG A 90 6.65 8.63 22.88
C ARG A 90 7.03 7.16 23.04
N PRO A 91 8.29 6.84 23.37
CA PRO A 91 8.67 5.49 23.78
C PRO A 91 7.81 5.05 24.97
N LEU A 92 7.29 3.83 24.89
CA LEU A 92 6.65 3.20 26.03
C LEU A 92 7.74 2.71 27.01
N PRO A 93 7.43 2.61 28.31
CA PRO A 93 8.34 1.98 29.27
C PRO A 93 8.78 0.59 28.79
N ALA A 94 10.03 0.22 29.07
CA ALA A 94 10.51 -1.12 28.78
C ALA A 94 9.66 -2.14 29.55
N ALA A 95 9.19 -3.17 28.86
CA ALA A 95 8.50 -4.29 29.47
C ALA A 95 9.47 -5.47 29.60
N ASP A 96 9.50 -6.09 30.77
CA ASP A 96 10.28 -7.32 31.01
C ASP A 96 9.62 -8.56 30.38
N ALA A 97 8.35 -8.42 29.97
CA ALA A 97 7.60 -9.47 29.30
C ALA A 97 7.88 -9.46 27.79
N ALA A 98 8.29 -10.61 27.25
CA ALA A 98 8.40 -10.84 25.82
C ALA A 98 7.24 -11.71 25.33
N VAL A 99 6.58 -11.27 24.26
CA VAL A 99 5.51 -12.03 23.58
C VAL A 99 5.93 -12.27 22.14
N GLY A 100 6.00 -13.52 21.73
CA GLY A 100 6.23 -13.90 20.33
C GLY A 100 4.98 -13.63 19.50
N ILE A 101 5.14 -13.06 18.31
CA ILE A 101 4.06 -12.77 17.38
C ILE A 101 4.29 -13.57 16.09
N ASP A 102 3.33 -14.41 15.72
CA ASP A 102 3.28 -15.08 14.42
C ASP A 102 2.18 -14.46 13.55
N VAL A 103 2.53 -14.07 12.32
CA VAL A 103 1.61 -13.43 11.38
C VAL A 103 1.11 -14.48 10.39
N GLY A 104 -0.21 -14.67 10.34
CA GLY A 104 -0.83 -15.75 9.56
C GLY A 104 -1.81 -15.27 8.49
N LEU A 105 -2.15 -16.19 7.58
CA LEU A 105 -3.24 -16.00 6.62
C LEU A 105 -4.59 -16.35 7.23
N ASP A 106 -4.65 -17.32 8.15
CA ASP A 106 -5.90 -17.74 8.80
C ASP A 106 -6.28 -16.83 9.98
N HIS A 107 -5.30 -16.48 10.81
CA HIS A 107 -5.37 -15.47 11.87
C HIS A 107 -4.37 -14.35 11.55
N LEU A 108 -4.75 -13.08 11.73
CA LEU A 108 -3.86 -11.95 11.46
C LEU A 108 -2.60 -12.03 12.32
N LEU A 109 -2.80 -12.29 13.61
CA LEU A 109 -1.74 -12.46 14.60
C LEU A 109 -2.11 -13.61 15.52
N THR A 110 -1.14 -14.47 15.80
CA THR A 110 -1.17 -15.41 16.93
C THR A 110 -0.04 -15.03 17.87
N VAL A 111 -0.36 -14.78 19.13
CA VAL A 111 0.64 -14.43 20.14
C VAL A 111 1.00 -15.64 20.99
N SER A 112 2.23 -15.69 21.51
CA SER A 112 2.73 -16.82 22.31
C SER A 112 1.98 -17.04 23.62
N THR A 113 1.16 -16.07 24.05
CA THR A 113 0.24 -16.19 25.19
C THR A 113 -1.05 -16.97 24.86
N GLY A 114 -1.24 -17.38 23.59
CA GLY A 114 -2.37 -18.18 23.13
C GLY A 114 -3.51 -17.37 22.51
N GLU A 115 -3.52 -16.05 22.65
CA GLU A 115 -4.49 -15.19 21.98
C GLU A 115 -4.29 -15.21 20.45
N LYS A 116 -5.42 -15.16 19.74
CA LYS A 116 -5.48 -15.15 18.29
C LYS A 116 -6.35 -14.00 17.81
N ILE A 117 -5.76 -13.09 17.06
CA ILE A 117 -6.45 -11.98 16.44
C ILE A 117 -6.96 -12.44 15.08
N ALA A 118 -8.29 -12.38 14.90
CA ALA A 118 -8.93 -12.80 13.65
C ALA A 118 -8.38 -12.00 12.46
N ASN A 119 -8.18 -12.69 11.33
CA ASN A 119 -7.88 -12.00 10.09
C ASN A 119 -9.16 -11.29 9.60
N PRO A 120 -9.15 -9.96 9.41
CA PRO A 120 -10.32 -9.24 8.88
C PRO A 120 -10.62 -9.60 7.41
N ARG A 121 -9.79 -10.43 6.77
CA ARG A 121 -10.02 -11.04 5.45
C ARG A 121 -10.42 -10.00 4.41
N HIS A 122 -9.72 -8.87 4.37
CA HIS A 122 -9.84 -7.86 3.30
C HIS A 122 -9.35 -8.36 1.92
N ALA A 123 -9.24 -9.68 1.75
CA ALA A 123 -8.85 -10.31 0.50
C ALA A 123 -10.04 -10.29 -0.45
N VAL A 124 -10.09 -9.28 -1.30
CA VAL A 124 -10.89 -9.33 -2.52
C VAL A 124 -10.17 -10.25 -3.51
N ASP A 125 -10.94 -11.04 -4.27
CA ASP A 125 -10.36 -11.92 -5.29
C ASP A 125 -9.43 -11.14 -6.23
N ARG A 126 -8.27 -11.72 -6.54
CA ARG A 126 -7.24 -11.08 -7.36
C ARG A 126 -7.77 -10.65 -8.74
N PHE A 127 -8.73 -11.38 -9.27
CA PHE A 127 -9.33 -11.16 -10.58
C PHE A 127 -10.68 -10.44 -10.49
N PHE A 128 -11.07 -9.96 -9.31
CA PHE A 128 -12.25 -9.12 -9.14
C PHE A 128 -12.15 -7.90 -10.07
N PRO A 129 -13.12 -7.70 -10.98
CA PRO A 129 -13.04 -6.69 -12.03
C PRO A 129 -13.38 -5.29 -11.50
N SER A 130 -12.72 -4.83 -10.44
CA SER A 130 -13.03 -3.60 -9.70
C SER A 130 -13.11 -2.36 -10.59
N SER A 131 -12.25 -2.24 -11.60
CA SER A 131 -12.28 -1.11 -12.53
C SER A 131 -13.42 -1.20 -13.56
N ARG A 132 -13.76 -2.41 -14.00
CA ARG A 132 -14.77 -2.70 -15.05
C ARG A 132 -16.20 -2.78 -14.52
N LEU A 133 -16.37 -3.06 -13.23
CA LEU A 133 -17.67 -3.11 -12.58
C LEU A 133 -18.18 -1.68 -12.35
N CYS A 134 -19.40 -1.36 -12.77
CA CYS A 134 -19.99 -0.07 -12.43
C CYS A 134 -20.35 -0.03 -10.94
N SER A 135 -19.76 0.90 -10.18
CA SER A 135 -20.10 1.06 -8.75
C SER A 135 -21.52 1.57 -8.49
N ALA A 136 -22.25 2.03 -9.51
CA ALA A 136 -23.64 2.50 -9.38
C ALA A 136 -24.67 1.40 -9.68
N CYS A 137 -24.49 0.62 -10.75
CA CYS A 137 -25.47 -0.39 -11.18
C CYS A 137 -24.95 -1.84 -11.21
N GLY A 138 -23.66 -2.05 -10.97
CA GLY A 138 -23.05 -3.40 -10.96
C GLY A 138 -22.83 -4.04 -12.33
N VAL A 139 -23.13 -3.37 -13.45
CA VAL A 139 -22.86 -3.94 -14.78
C VAL A 139 -21.35 -3.99 -15.06
N LEU A 140 -20.90 -5.03 -15.74
CA LEU A 140 -19.50 -5.16 -16.19
C LEU A 140 -19.32 -4.54 -17.57
N ALA A 141 -18.36 -3.63 -17.69
CA ALA A 141 -17.88 -3.16 -18.98
C ALA A 141 -17.14 -4.28 -19.74
N GLU A 142 -17.42 -4.40 -21.04
CA GLU A 142 -16.84 -5.42 -21.93
C GLU A 142 -15.31 -5.30 -22.03
N SER A 143 -14.78 -4.09 -22.19
CA SER A 143 -13.35 -3.82 -22.31
C SER A 143 -12.95 -2.56 -21.53
N MET A 144 -11.74 -2.59 -20.95
CA MET A 144 -11.20 -1.45 -20.20
C MET A 144 -9.67 -1.36 -20.26
N PRO A 145 -9.10 -0.99 -21.43
CA PRO A 145 -7.65 -0.87 -21.63
C PRO A 145 -7.04 0.15 -20.67
N LEU A 146 -5.81 -0.05 -20.16
CA LEU A 146 -5.18 0.78 -19.12
C LEU A 146 -5.15 2.31 -19.38
N SER A 147 -5.32 2.74 -20.63
CA SER A 147 -5.37 4.15 -21.05
C SER A 147 -6.70 4.86 -20.72
N VAL A 148 -7.83 4.15 -20.59
CA VAL A 148 -9.16 4.78 -20.43
C VAL A 148 -9.37 5.27 -19.00
N ARG A 149 -9.21 6.56 -18.71
CA ARG A 149 -9.32 7.10 -17.34
C ARG A 149 -10.75 7.41 -16.91
N THR A 150 -11.54 7.92 -17.84
CA THR A 150 -12.95 8.24 -17.61
C THR A 150 -13.79 7.39 -18.55
N TRP A 151 -14.88 6.82 -18.03
CA TRP A 151 -15.82 6.06 -18.84
C TRP A 151 -17.24 6.29 -18.35
N THR A 152 -18.19 6.22 -19.27
CA THR A 152 -19.62 6.35 -18.98
C THR A 152 -20.25 4.96 -19.09
N CYS A 153 -20.89 4.54 -18.01
CA CYS A 153 -21.64 3.30 -17.98
C CYS A 153 -22.92 3.44 -18.81
N ALA A 154 -23.44 2.32 -19.32
CA ALA A 154 -24.75 2.30 -20.00
C ALA A 154 -25.90 2.80 -19.10
N CYS A 155 -25.75 2.72 -17.77
CA CYS A 155 -26.69 3.32 -16.82
C CYS A 155 -26.60 4.86 -16.73
N GLY A 156 -25.74 5.50 -17.50
CA GLY A 156 -25.56 6.97 -17.54
C GLY A 156 -24.54 7.52 -16.54
N THR A 157 -24.03 6.74 -15.59
CA THR A 157 -23.03 7.21 -14.63
C THR A 157 -21.65 7.33 -15.27
N THR A 158 -21.02 8.50 -15.13
CA THR A 158 -19.62 8.72 -15.53
C THR A 158 -18.68 8.47 -14.37
N HIS A 159 -17.63 7.70 -14.61
CA HIS A 159 -16.68 7.24 -13.61
C HIS A 159 -15.25 7.67 -13.96
N ASP A 160 -14.48 8.14 -12.97
CA ASP A 160 -13.04 7.94 -12.97
C ASP A 160 -12.76 6.45 -12.64
N ARG A 161 -11.90 5.81 -13.43
CA ARG A 161 -11.58 4.38 -13.32
C ARG A 161 -11.10 4.00 -11.93
N ASP A 162 -10.18 4.76 -11.36
CA ASP A 162 -9.48 4.38 -10.14
C ASP A 162 -10.36 4.70 -8.92
N VAL A 163 -11.13 5.79 -8.96
CA VAL A 163 -12.17 6.07 -7.95
C VAL A 163 -13.25 4.99 -7.96
N ASN A 164 -13.71 4.57 -9.14
CA ASN A 164 -14.68 3.48 -9.27
C ASN A 164 -14.13 2.16 -8.75
N ALA A 165 -12.88 1.82 -9.10
CA ALA A 165 -12.21 0.64 -8.57
C ALA A 165 -12.12 0.66 -7.05
N ALA A 166 -11.77 1.81 -6.45
CA ALA A 166 -11.72 1.96 -5.00
C ALA A 166 -13.09 1.74 -4.35
N LYS A 167 -14.17 2.30 -4.92
CA LYS A 167 -15.55 2.07 -4.44
C LYS A 167 -15.93 0.59 -4.48
N ASN A 168 -15.62 -0.10 -5.57
CA ASN A 168 -15.92 -1.52 -5.71
C ASN A 168 -15.07 -2.40 -4.78
N LEU A 169 -13.80 -2.08 -4.57
CA LEU A 169 -12.93 -2.78 -3.62
C LEU A 169 -13.40 -2.59 -2.18
N LEU A 170 -13.83 -1.38 -1.82
CA LEU A 170 -14.43 -1.10 -0.51
C LEU A 170 -15.70 -1.93 -0.32
N ALA A 171 -16.61 -1.92 -1.30
CA ALA A 171 -17.84 -2.70 -1.23
C ALA A 171 -17.57 -4.21 -1.12
N ALA A 172 -16.68 -4.76 -1.94
CA ALA A 172 -16.29 -6.17 -1.89
C ALA A 172 -15.60 -6.54 -0.56
N GLY A 173 -14.74 -5.66 -0.04
CA GLY A 173 -14.03 -5.86 1.23
C GLY A 173 -14.96 -5.84 2.44
N LEU A 174 -15.96 -4.96 2.46
CA LEU A 174 -16.99 -4.92 3.50
C LEU A 174 -17.84 -6.21 3.50
N VAL A 175 -18.23 -6.69 2.32
CA VAL A 175 -18.97 -7.96 2.17
C VAL A 175 -18.14 -9.15 2.66
N ALA A 176 -16.85 -9.22 2.30
CA ALA A 176 -15.96 -10.29 2.76
C ALA A 176 -15.82 -10.31 4.29
N SER A 177 -15.79 -9.13 4.93
CA SER A 177 -15.71 -9.00 6.38
C SER A 177 -17.00 -9.45 7.09
N VAL A 178 -18.18 -9.27 6.48
CA VAL A 178 -19.47 -9.67 7.07
C VAL A 178 -19.79 -11.14 6.83
N CYS A 179 -19.43 -11.68 5.66
CA CYS A 179 -19.88 -13.02 5.26
C CYS A 179 -18.97 -14.17 5.72
N GLY A 180 -17.80 -13.90 6.31
CA GLY A 180 -16.94 -14.93 6.90
C GLY A 180 -16.50 -16.06 5.96
N ALA A 181 -16.66 -15.91 4.64
CA ALA A 181 -16.50 -16.98 3.68
C ALA A 181 -15.02 -17.30 3.45
N GLY A 182 -14.54 -18.38 4.08
CA GLY A 182 -13.25 -18.99 3.78
C GLY A 182 -13.24 -19.58 2.36
N VAL A 183 -13.02 -18.74 1.36
CA VAL A 183 -12.83 -19.20 -0.02
C VAL A 183 -11.37 -19.62 -0.18
N ARG A 184 -11.05 -20.84 0.27
CA ARG A 184 -9.83 -21.53 -0.13
C ARG A 184 -10.09 -22.12 -1.52
N PRO A 185 -9.39 -21.70 -2.59
CA PRO A 185 -9.52 -22.39 -3.88
C PRO A 185 -8.96 -23.81 -3.70
N GLN A 186 -9.82 -24.81 -3.72
CA GLN A 186 -9.41 -26.19 -3.85
C GLN A 186 -8.75 -26.32 -5.24
N ARG A 187 -7.42 -26.46 -5.27
CA ARG A 187 -6.74 -27.00 -6.43
C ARG A 187 -7.27 -28.42 -6.62
N ARG A 188 -8.07 -28.65 -7.66
CA ARG A 188 -8.33 -30.01 -8.13
C ARG A 188 -7.01 -30.54 -8.68
N SER A 189 -6.37 -31.44 -7.95
CA SER A 189 -5.39 -32.34 -8.53
C SER A 189 -6.16 -33.40 -9.32
N PRO A 190 -5.82 -33.67 -10.59
CA PRO A 190 -6.18 -34.94 -11.20
C PRO A 190 -5.36 -36.01 -10.47
N ASP A 191 -6.01 -37.13 -10.17
CA ASP A 191 -5.52 -38.26 -9.37
C ASP A 191 -5.64 -38.09 -7.85
N GLY A 192 -6.72 -38.67 -7.32
CA GLY A 192 -7.02 -38.76 -5.91
C GLY A 192 -6.17 -39.81 -5.21
N GLN A 193 -5.25 -39.36 -4.36
CA GLN A 193 -4.83 -40.08 -3.17
C GLN A 193 -4.60 -39.05 -2.04
N SER A 194 -5.35 -39.19 -0.94
CA SER A 194 -5.14 -38.38 0.26
C SER A 194 -3.84 -38.82 0.95
N ALA A 195 -2.89 -37.90 1.11
CA ALA A 195 -1.68 -38.14 1.90
C ALA A 195 -2.03 -38.22 3.38
N THR A 196 -2.07 -39.43 3.93
CA THR A 196 -2.24 -39.69 5.36
C THR A 196 -0.93 -39.32 6.08
N LYS A 197 -0.99 -38.31 6.95
CA LYS A 197 0.15 -37.90 7.79
C LYS A 197 0.39 -38.97 8.86
N GLN A 198 1.41 -39.81 8.68
CA GLN A 198 1.89 -40.70 9.75
C GLN A 198 2.51 -39.87 10.88
N LYS A 199 2.06 -40.11 12.11
CA LYS A 199 2.58 -39.49 13.33
C LYS A 199 3.61 -40.46 13.92
N THR A 200 4.87 -40.07 13.96
CA THR A 200 5.93 -40.86 14.61
C THR A 200 5.69 -40.82 16.12
N SER A 201 5.58 -41.99 16.75
CA SER A 201 5.44 -42.13 18.21
C SER A 201 6.72 -41.67 18.90
N GLN A 202 6.62 -40.71 19.83
CA GLN A 202 7.68 -40.43 20.80
C GLN A 202 7.89 -41.67 21.67
N ARG A 203 9.14 -42.14 21.77
CA ARG A 203 9.58 -43.04 22.84
C ARG A 203 10.23 -42.20 23.93
N GLU A 204 9.69 -42.29 25.13
CA GLU A 204 10.31 -41.82 26.37
C GLU A 204 11.45 -42.76 26.76
N ARG A 205 12.67 -42.24 26.83
CA ARG A 205 13.60 -42.24 27.99
C ARG A 205 14.94 -41.65 27.60
#